data_AF-A0A3N4UZF7-F1
#
_entry.id   AF-A0A3N4UZF7-F1
#
_cell.length_a   1.000
_cell.length_b   1.000
_cell.length_c   1.000
_cell.angle_alpha   90.00
_cell.angle_beta   90.00
_cell.angle_gamma   90.00
#
_symmetry.space_group_name_H-M   'P 1'
#
loop_
_entity.id
_entity.type
_entity.pdbx_description
1 polymer ?
#
loop_
_entity_poly.entity_id
_entity_poly.type
_entity_poly.pdbx_seq_one_letter_code
_entity_poly.pdbx_strand_id
1 'polypeptide(L)' 'MTLTVTGLAVAIFGLVVLGAALLFNHSTSNDGGGANIGAGVLALVGTFIGVCGLVVLLIAAAIALGRRRAR' A
#
# COMPACT_ATOMS: atom_id res chain seq x y z
N MET A 1 6.61 13.61 13.21
CA MET A 1 5.30 12.96 13.46
C MET A 1 4.44 12.92 12.22
N THR A 2 4.29 14.02 11.48
CA THR A 2 3.49 14.08 10.24
C THR A 2 3.87 13.01 9.21
N LEU A 3 5.15 12.91 8.83
CA LEU A 3 5.61 11.93 7.83
C LEU A 3 5.37 10.47 8.25
N THR A 4 5.55 10.14 9.52
CA THR A 4 5.33 8.78 10.03
C THR A 4 3.85 8.40 9.96
N VAL A 5 2.96 9.33 10.36
CA VAL A 5 1.51 9.11 10.30
C VAL A 5 1.03 9.03 8.85
N THR A 6 1.48 9.94 7.98
CA THR A 6 1.14 9.91 6.55
C THR A 6 1.62 8.63 5.87
N GLY A 7 2.88 8.25 6.09
CA GLY A 7 3.43 7.01 5.51
C GLY A 7 2.68 5.76 5.97
N LEU A 8 2.32 5.69 7.26
CA LEU A 8 1.53 4.60 7.81
C LEU A 8 0.12 4.56 7.20
N ALA A 9 -0.57 5.71 7.14
CA ALA A 9 -1.92 5.79 6.59
C ALA A 9 -1.96 5.38 5.10
N VAL A 10 -0.98 5.84 4.31
CA VAL A 10 -0.88 5.47 2.88
C VAL A 10 -0.56 3.99 2.72
N ALA A 11 0.35 3.44 3.53
CA ALA A 11 0.69 2.02 3.49
C ALA A 11 -0.52 1.13 3.82
N ILE A 12 -1.26 1.47 4.88
CA ILE A 12 -2.49 0.77 5.28
C ILE A 12 -3.54 0.88 4.17
N PHE A 13 -3.74 2.06 3.60
CA PHE A 13 -4.70 2.25 2.51
C PHE A 13 -4.36 1.38 1.30
N GLY A 14 -3.09 1.32 0.89
CA GLY A 14 -2.65 0.42 -0.19
C GLY A 14 -2.92 -1.05 0.10
N LEU A 15 -2.67 -1.51 1.34
CA LEU A 15 -2.98 -2.87 1.77
C LEU A 15 -4.48 -3.16 1.77
N VAL A 16 -5.32 -2.20 2.17
CA VAL A 16 -6.79 -2.34 2.12
C VAL A 16 -7.27 -2.49 0.68
N VAL A 17 -6.76 -1.66 -0.24
CA VAL A 17 -7.11 -1.75 -1.67
C VAL A 17 -6.66 -3.09 -2.26
N LEU A 18 -5.44 -3.54 -1.93
CA LEU A 18 -4.95 -4.84 -2.36
C LEU A 18 -5.81 -5.99 -1.82
N GLY A 19 -6.14 -5.96 -0.53
CA GLY A 19 -7.01 -6.96 0.10
C GLY A 19 -8.40 -7.00 -0.56
N ALA A 20 -9.00 -5.83 -0.81
CA ALA A 20 -10.27 -5.72 -1.52
C ALA A 20 -10.19 -6.27 -2.96
N ALA A 21 -9.08 -6.01 -3.67
CA ALA A 21 -8.87 -6.55 -5.01
C ALA A 21 -8.79 -8.08 -5.01
N LEU A 22 -8.09 -8.69 -4.05
CA LEU A 22 -7.98 -10.13 -3.91
C LEU A 22 -9.32 -10.79 -3.58
N LEU A 23 -10.07 -10.19 -2.65
CA LEU A 23 -11.44 -10.62 -2.30
C LEU A 23 -12.37 -10.53 -3.52
N PHE A 24 -12.33 -9.41 -4.24
CA PHE A 24 -13.12 -9.22 -5.45
C PHE A 24 -12.77 -10.27 -6.52
N ASN A 25 -11.47 -10.48 -6.79
CA ASN A 25 -11.03 -11.52 -7.74
C ASN A 25 -11.49 -12.92 -7.34
N HIS A 26 -11.48 -13.22 -6.04
CA HIS A 26 -11.97 -14.51 -5.54
C HIS A 26 -13.48 -14.66 -5.75
N SER A 27 -14.27 -13.59 -5.51
CA SER A 27 -15.71 -13.62 -5.72
C SER A 27 -16.12 -13.68 -7.19
N THR A 28 -15.34 -13.08 -8.09
CA THR A 28 -15.64 -13.03 -9.52
C THR A 28 -14.86 -14.06 -10.34
N SER A 29 -14.19 -15.02 -9.71
CA SER A 29 -13.28 -15.96 -10.41
C SER A 29 -13.99 -16.79 -11.48
N ASN A 30 -15.30 -16.99 -11.31
CA ASN A 30 -16.16 -17.77 -12.20
C ASN A 30 -16.98 -16.89 -13.15
N ASP A 31 -16.99 -15.57 -12.92
CA ASP A 31 -17.52 -14.61 -13.86
C ASP A 31 -16.43 -14.41 -14.93
N GLY A 32 -16.80 -14.33 -16.21
CA GLY A 32 -15.85 -14.30 -17.33
C GLY A 32 -14.70 -13.27 -17.17
N GLY A 33 -13.64 -13.41 -17.98
CA GLY A 33 -12.32 -12.81 -17.72
C GLY A 33 -12.24 -11.28 -17.51
N GLY A 34 -13.27 -10.50 -17.82
CA GLY A 34 -13.29 -9.05 -17.62
C GLY A 34 -13.17 -8.62 -16.15
N ALA A 35 -13.85 -9.31 -15.22
CA ALA A 35 -13.80 -8.98 -13.79
C ALA A 35 -12.40 -9.26 -13.19
N ASN A 36 -11.76 -10.34 -13.64
CA ASN A 36 -10.41 -10.75 -13.19
C ASN A 36 -9.34 -9.75 -13.65
N ILE A 37 -9.47 -9.17 -14.85
CA ILE A 37 -8.56 -8.12 -15.32
C ILE A 37 -8.68 -6.87 -14.45
N GLY A 38 -9.91 -6.44 -14.16
CA GLY A 38 -10.16 -5.29 -13.26
C GLY A 38 -9.58 -5.51 -11.86
N ALA A 39 -9.73 -6.71 -11.31
CA ALA A 39 -9.16 -7.09 -10.02
C ALA A 39 -7.61 -7.05 -10.03
N GLY A 40 -6.99 -7.54 -11.10
CA GLY A 40 -5.54 -7.48 -11.27
C GLY A 40 -5.00 -6.05 -11.31
N VAL A 41 -5.69 -5.14 -12.04
CA VAL A 41 -5.34 -3.72 -12.07
C VAL A 41 -5.47 -3.10 -10.67
N LEU A 42 -6.56 -3.39 -9.95
CA LEU A 42 -6.77 -2.88 -8.60
C LEU A 42 -5.70 -3.39 -7.62
N ALA A 43 -5.27 -4.65 -7.76
CA ALA A 43 -4.19 -5.23 -6.96
C ALA A 43 -2.85 -4.53 -7.23
N LEU A 44 -2.54 -4.21 -8.48
CA LEU A 44 -1.34 -3.44 -8.84
C LEU A 44 -1.37 -2.04 -8.22
N VAL A 45 -2.51 -1.35 -8.31
CA VAL A 45 -2.69 0.00 -7.73
C VAL A 45 -2.55 -0.04 -6.22
N GLY A 46 -3.23 -0.97 -5.53
CA GLY A 46 -3.12 -1.13 -4.08
C GLY A 46 -1.69 -1.41 -3.63
N THR A 47 -1.00 -2.31 -4.35
CA THR A 47 0.42 -2.63 -4.07
C THR A 47 1.31 -1.40 -4.25
N PHE A 48 1.14 -0.67 -5.35
CA PHE A 48 1.93 0.55 -5.63
C PHE A 48 1.74 1.61 -4.53
N ILE A 49 0.49 1.88 -4.15
CA ILE A 49 0.17 2.80 -3.05
C ILE A 49 0.83 2.33 -1.74
N GLY A 50 0.75 1.03 -1.45
CA GLY A 50 1.36 0.43 -0.26
C GLY A 50 2.88 0.65 -0.22
N VAL A 51 3.55 0.42 -1.35
CA VAL A 51 4.99 0.65 -1.51
C VAL A 51 5.34 2.14 -1.33
N CYS A 52 4.56 3.07 -1.90
CA CYS A 52 4.77 4.50 -1.68
C CYS A 52 4.69 4.88 -0.19
N GLY A 53 3.69 4.35 0.54
CA GLY A 53 3.57 4.56 1.99
C GLY A 53 4.78 4.02 2.76
N LEU A 54 5.26 2.83 2.39
CA LEU A 54 6.46 2.22 2.98
C LEU A 54 7.71 3.09 2.74
N VAL A 55 7.89 3.63 1.54
CA VAL A 55 9.02 4.53 1.23
C VAL A 55 8.99 5.77 2.13
N VAL A 56 7.81 6.38 2.34
CA VAL A 56 7.67 7.53 3.26
C VAL A 56 8.03 7.14 4.70
N LEU A 57 7.64 5.95 5.16
CA LEU A 57 8.03 5.44 6.48
C LEU A 57 9.55 5.25 6.60
N LEU A 58 10.21 4.71 5.58
CA LEU A 58 11.67 4.54 5.55
C LEU A 58 12.39 5.89 5.61
N ILE A 59 11.91 6.90 4.88
CA ILE A 59 12.44 8.27 4.94
C ILE A 59 12.27 8.84 6.35
N ALA A 60 11.09 8.69 6.95
CA ALA A 60 10.83 9.16 8.31
C ALA A 60 11.75 8.48 9.34
N ALA A 61 11.98 7.17 9.19
CA ALA A 61 12.90 6.40 10.04
C ALA A 61 14.36 6.84 9.87
N ALA A 62 14.83 7.06 8.64
CA ALA A 62 16.18 7.55 8.35
C ALA A 62 16.44 8.92 8.99
N ILE A 63 15.47 9.85 8.89
CA ILE A 63 15.56 11.17 9.54
C ILE A 63 15.61 11.03 11.07
N ALA A 64 14.78 10.15 11.64
CA ALA A 64 14.76 9.93 13.09
C ALA A 64 16.09 9.33 13.59
N LEU A 65 16.67 8.38 12.85
CA LEU A 65 17.97 7.78 13.16
C LEU A 65 19.12 8.79 13.07
N GLY A 66 19.15 9.62 12.01
CA GLY A 66 20.14 10.68 11.85
C GLY A 66 20.10 11.69 13.02
N ARG A 67 18.90 12.07 13.47
CA ARG A 67 18.72 12.95 14.64
C ARG A 67 19.21 12.31 15.94
N ARG A 68 19.08 10.99 16.10
CA ARG A 68 19.61 10.29 17.29
C ARG A 68 21.14 10.21 17.29
N ARG A 69 21.78 10.12 16.12
CA ARG A 69 23.24 10.08 16.00
C ARG A 69 23.91 11.43 16.23
N ALA A 70 23.18 12.54 16.05
CA ALA A 70 23.69 13.89 16.23
C ALA A 70 23.55 14.42 17.68
N ARG A 71 22.99 13.62 18.59
CA ARG A 71 22.89 13.90 20.02
C ARG A 71 23.81 12.96 20.79
#